data_AF-A0A956M6K0-F1
#
_entry.id   AF-A0A956M6K0-F1
#
_cell.length_a   1.000
_cell.length_b   1.000
_cell.length_c   1.000
_cell.angle_alpha   90.00
_cell.angle_beta   90.00
_cell.angle_gamma   90.00
#
_symmetry.space_group_name_H-M   'P 1'
#
loop_
_entity.id
_entity.type
_entity.pdbx_description
1 polymer ?
#
loop_
_entity_poly.entity_id
_entity_poly.type
_entity_poly.pdbx_seq_one_letter_code
_entity_poly.pdbx_strand_id
1 'polypeptide(L)' 'MPVIHRNLLEVRLVSNLGDWLYSNYHEWIGIRSGKLIDREFVRVYFRQPKDYVEFISSSDERDKLKQYLDE' A
#
# COMPACT_ATOMS: atom_id res chain seq x y z
N MET A 1 -5.10 -4.34 -3.56
CA MET A 1 -4.43 -4.04 -2.28
C MET A 1 -3.95 -2.59 -2.12
N PRO A 2 -3.33 -1.93 -3.12
CA PRO A 2 -2.87 -0.53 -2.97
C PRO A 2 -3.96 0.45 -2.53
N VAL A 3 -5.18 0.28 -3.04
CA VAL A 3 -6.38 1.05 -2.66
C VAL A 3 -6.65 1.01 -1.16
N ILE A 4 -6.57 -0.17 -0.54
CA ILE A 4 -6.88 -0.35 0.88
C ILE A 4 -5.88 0.39 1.77
N HIS A 5 -4.58 0.32 1.42
CA HIS A 5 -3.56 1.07 2.15
C HIS A 5 -3.77 2.57 1.99
N ARG A 6 -3.92 3.05 0.75
CA ARG A 6 -4.07 4.48 0.50
C ARG A 6 -5.34 5.07 1.11
N ASN A 7 -6.43 4.29 1.16
CA ASN A 7 -7.69 4.73 1.76
C ASN A 7 -7.50 5.26 3.19
N LEU A 8 -6.60 4.66 3.97
CA LEU A 8 -6.31 5.12 5.34
C LEU A 8 -5.82 6.59 5.39
N LEU A 9 -5.10 7.04 4.36
CA LEU A 9 -4.68 8.44 4.20
C LEU A 9 -5.84 9.30 3.70
N GLU A 10 -6.59 8.83 2.69
CA GLU A 10 -7.67 9.60 2.06
C GLU A 10 -8.81 9.91 3.04
N VAL A 11 -9.19 8.94 3.87
CA VAL A 11 -10.19 9.16 4.94
C VAL A 11 -9.58 9.76 6.22
N ARG A 12 -8.29 10.15 6.17
CA ARG A 12 -7.56 10.80 7.26
C ARG A 12 -7.54 10.01 8.57
N LEU A 13 -7.55 8.67 8.49
CA LEU A 13 -7.40 7.80 9.66
C LEU A 13 -5.97 7.81 10.18
N VAL A 14 -4.99 7.97 9.31
CA VAL A 14 -3.56 8.07 9.66
C VAL A 14 -2.86 9.16 8.85
N SER A 15 -1.77 9.70 9.39
CA SER A 15 -0.89 10.64 8.66
C SER A 15 0.20 9.90 7.89
N ASN A 16 0.58 8.71 8.35
CA ASN A 16 1.51 7.81 7.67
C ASN A 16 0.93 6.38 7.63
N LEU A 17 1.14 5.67 6.52
CA LEU A 17 0.69 4.27 6.37
C LEU A 17 1.34 3.32 7.39
N GLY A 18 2.54 3.64 7.87
CA GLY A 18 3.22 2.93 8.95
C GLY A 18 2.52 3.07 10.31
N ASP A 19 1.66 4.07 10.51
CA ASP A 19 1.00 4.27 11.81
C ASP A 19 -0.10 3.22 12.05
N TRP A 20 -0.62 2.60 10.97
CA TRP A 20 -1.69 1.62 11.07
C TRP A 20 -1.15 0.18 11.19
N LEU A 21 -0.91 -0.26 12.42
CA LEU A 21 -0.36 -1.59 12.74
C LEU A 21 -1.25 -2.77 12.28
N TYR A 22 -2.55 -2.55 12.08
CA TYR A 22 -3.50 -3.59 11.68
C TYR A 22 -3.65 -3.75 10.16
N SER A 23 -2.84 -3.05 9.36
CA SER A 23 -2.75 -3.28 7.90
C SER A 23 -1.66 -4.30 7.59
N ASN A 24 -1.71 -4.90 6.40
CA ASN A 24 -0.58 -5.69 5.91
C ASN A 24 0.53 -4.83 5.27
N TYR A 25 0.43 -3.49 5.31
CA TYR A 25 1.42 -2.56 4.76
C TYR A 25 2.84 -2.86 5.23
N HIS A 26 3.00 -3.18 6.52
CA HIS A 26 4.28 -3.52 7.14
C HIS A 26 4.92 -4.77 6.52
N GLU A 27 4.14 -5.76 6.11
CA GLU A 27 4.64 -6.92 5.37
C GLU A 27 5.04 -6.55 3.94
N TRP A 28 4.27 -5.69 3.27
CA TRP A 28 4.58 -5.21 1.90
C TRP A 28 5.89 -4.43 1.86
N ILE A 29 6.17 -3.62 2.90
CA ILE A 29 7.42 -2.88 3.01
C ILE A 29 8.54 -3.67 3.72
N GLY A 30 8.30 -4.94 4.04
CA GLY A 30 9.31 -5.84 4.60
C GLY A 30 9.70 -5.59 6.06
N ILE A 31 9.05 -4.67 6.77
CA ILE A 31 9.32 -4.36 8.19
C ILE A 31 8.74 -5.43 9.12
N ARG A 32 7.67 -6.13 8.71
CA ARG A 32 7.06 -7.21 9.49
C ARG A 32 7.12 -8.56 8.78
N SER A 33 7.56 -9.59 9.49
CA SER A 33 7.61 -11.00 9.02
C SER A 33 6.32 -11.77 9.32
N GLY A 34 5.18 -11.22 8.92
CA GLY A 34 3.87 -11.83 9.06
C GLY A 34 3.53 -12.82 7.94
N LYS A 35 2.36 -13.47 8.07
CA LYS A 35 1.81 -14.44 7.10
C LYS A 35 0.60 -13.91 6.32
N LEU A 36 0.28 -12.62 6.46
CA LEU A 36 -0.90 -11.99 5.85
C LEU A 36 -0.81 -11.84 4.34
N ILE A 37 0.38 -12.00 3.77
CA ILE A 37 0.65 -11.89 2.33
C ILE A 37 1.59 -13.00 1.89
N ASP A 38 1.50 -13.34 0.61
CA ASP A 38 2.54 -14.09 -0.08
C ASP A 38 3.63 -13.11 -0.56
N ARG A 39 4.83 -13.25 0.00
CA ARG A 39 5.98 -12.40 -0.33
C ARG A 39 6.58 -12.72 -1.69
N GLU A 40 6.48 -13.95 -2.15
CA GLU A 40 6.94 -14.33 -3.50
C GLU A 40 6.02 -13.69 -4.54
N PHE A 41 4.71 -13.75 -4.32
CA PHE A 41 3.74 -13.05 -5.15
C PHE A 41 3.99 -11.54 -5.20
N VAL A 42 4.21 -10.88 -4.05
CA VAL A 42 4.51 -9.44 -4.03
C VAL A 42 5.79 -9.11 -4.81
N ARG A 43 6.82 -9.96 -4.73
CA ARG A 43 8.09 -9.78 -5.46
C ARG A 43 7.97 -9.89 -6.97
N VAL A 44 6.91 -10.52 -7.49
CA VAL A 44 6.62 -10.52 -8.94
C VAL A 44 6.34 -9.10 -9.45
N TYR A 45 5.68 -8.27 -8.64
CA TYR A 45 5.29 -6.90 -9.01
C TYR A 45 6.22 -5.83 -8.46
N PHE A 46 6.72 -6.02 -7.23
CA PHE A 46 7.58 -5.07 -6.53
C PHE A 46 8.84 -5.80 -6.07
N ARG A 47 9.93 -5.67 -6.84
CA ARG A 47 11.18 -6.40 -6.57
C ARG A 47 11.78 -6.03 -5.23
N GLN A 48 11.62 -4.77 -4.81
CA GLN A 48 12.07 -4.24 -3.54
C GLN A 48 10.92 -3.55 -2.80
N PRO A 49 10.91 -3.57 -1.45
CA PRO A 49 9.95 -2.80 -0.64
C PRO A 49 9.78 -1.34 -1.05
N LYS A 50 10.88 -0.68 -1.44
CA LYS A 50 10.87 0.73 -1.88
C LYS A 50 10.01 0.93 -3.13
N ASP A 51 9.98 -0.05 -4.05
CA ASP A 51 9.23 0.04 -5.30
C ASP A 51 7.73 0.17 -4.99
N TYR A 52 7.27 -0.53 -3.94
CA TYR A 52 5.89 -0.43 -3.46
C TYR A 52 5.60 0.91 -2.77
N VAL A 53 6.55 1.41 -1.97
CA VAL A 53 6.41 2.72 -1.29
C VAL A 53 6.33 3.86 -2.31
N GLU A 54 7.19 3.84 -3.32
CA GLU A 54 7.16 4.81 -4.43
C GLU A 54 5.85 4.72 -5.21
N PHE A 55 5.43 3.49 -5.54
CA PHE A 55 4.17 3.24 -6.25
C PHE A 55 2.97 3.86 -5.52
N ILE A 56 2.81 3.60 -4.21
CA ILE A 56 1.67 4.11 -3.45
C ILE A 56 1.72 5.62 -3.18
N SER A 57 2.94 6.19 -3.16
CA SER A 57 3.15 7.62 -2.94
C SER A 57 2.96 8.45 -4.20
N SER A 58 3.05 7.83 -5.39
CA SER A 58 2.90 8.50 -6.68
C SER A 58 1.54 9.20 -6.85
N SER A 59 1.54 10.38 -7.47
CA SER A 59 0.36 11.20 -7.78
C SER A 59 -0.55 10.54 -8.82
N ASP A 60 0.02 9.85 -9.80
CA ASP A 60 -0.71 9.29 -10.95
C ASP A 60 -1.70 8.21 -10.53
N GLU A 61 -1.37 7.41 -9.52
CA GLU A 61 -2.32 6.44 -8.97
C GLU A 61 -3.40 7.09 -8.09
N ARG A 62 -3.24 8.36 -7.69
CA ARG A 62 -4.25 9.07 -6.89
C ARG A 62 -5.43 9.42 -7.80
N ASP A 63 -5.11 9.80 -9.02
CA ASP A 63 -6.09 10.17 -10.04
C ASP A 63 -6.78 8.95 -10.64
N LYS A 64 -6.02 7.87 -10.93
CA LYS A 64 -6.62 6.60 -11.36
C LYS A 64 -7.52 5.99 -10.29
N LEU A 65 -7.16 6.11 -9.01
CA LEU A 65 -7.98 5.58 -7.93
C LEU A 65 -9.32 6.31 -7.81
N LYS A 66 -9.34 7.63 -7.96
CA LYS A 66 -10.60 8.39 -8.01
C LYS A 66 -11.47 7.93 -9.17
N GLN A 67 -10.87 7.75 -10.36
CA GLN A 67 -11.58 7.25 -11.53
C GLN A 67 -12.25 5.89 -11.28
N TYR A 68 -11.61 4.95 -10.57
CA TYR A 68 -12.18 3.63 -10.25
C TYR A 68 -13.26 3.62 -9.16
N LEU A 69 -13.35 4.67 -8.34
CA LEU A 69 -14.32 4.77 -7.23
C LEU A 69 -15.52 5.67 -7.57
N ASP A 70 -15.36 6.53 -8.58
CA ASP A 70 -16.41 7.43 -9.09
C ASP A 70 -17.22 6.80 -10.26
N GLU A 71 -16.90 5.57 -10.69
CA GLU A 71 -17.68 4.71 -11.61
C GLU A 71 -18.49 3.63 -10.86
#